data_AF-A0A1A8CR20-F1
#
_entry.id   AF-A0A1A8CR20-F1
#
_cell.length_a   1.000
_cell.length_b   1.000
_cell.length_c   1.000
_cell.angle_alpha   90.00
_cell.angle_beta   90.00
_cell.angle_gamma   90.00
#
_symmetry.space_group_name_H-M   'P 1'
#
loop_
_entity.id
_entity.type
_entity.pdbx_description
1 polymer ?
#
loop_
_entity_poly.entity_id
_entity_poly.type
_entity_poly.pdbx_seq_one_letter_code
_entity_poly.pdbx_strand_id
1 'polypeptide(L)'
;ENRKPDLVKQQSSDSSSAQASSSAGSSSDGCSTTKGNKTKDKDTELGMLTGEDSLSDCQLSDLKKFPQHDVLAPLKFNKSHTVLINVHAFTCEAKILPQDGRDLWHSDFVKMPCSPTSTATTRGLIGTNVVKRWELIDKQLKSLASLKSVKVDRLEEAILNYNPAYKGKWSFDALSSLVKQVPRTDNYFEELFPKIAALALKLPHHVKKAIPLLQRGRHAAITLSQLQIACLLANAFLCTFPHRNTQRPEAEYHNYPSINFNKLFGYSKRKKEKLRAIMHYFRVVTQEESKLNGLVTFERFCIGNSEKPNWGSCEEKLQKLHVTSQGSIEKDGIGMLQVDFANSFIGG
;
A
#
# COMPACT_ATOMS: atom_id res chain seq x y z
N GLU A 1 -49.91 -38.72 9.04
CA GLU A 1 -49.78 -37.25 9.21
C GLU A 1 -48.31 -36.91 8.93
N ASN A 2 -47.89 -35.89 8.18
CA ASN A 2 -48.52 -34.70 7.62
C ASN A 2 -48.75 -33.52 8.58
N ARG A 3 -47.68 -32.78 8.91
CA ARG A 3 -47.64 -31.30 8.82
C ARG A 3 -46.22 -30.71 8.92
N LYS A 4 -46.01 -29.57 8.25
CA LYS A 4 -44.91 -28.63 8.47
C LYS A 4 -45.34 -27.56 9.50
N PRO A 5 -44.41 -26.77 10.06
CA PRO A 5 -44.64 -25.37 10.45
C PRO A 5 -44.41 -24.42 9.25
N ASP A 6 -44.98 -23.22 9.32
CA ASP A 6 -45.19 -22.35 8.15
C ASP A 6 -44.15 -21.25 7.90
N LEU A 7 -44.18 -20.70 6.68
CA LEU A 7 -43.61 -19.39 6.38
C LEU A 7 -44.54 -18.30 6.90
N VAL A 8 -43.98 -17.25 7.51
CA VAL A 8 -44.61 -15.93 7.56
C VAL A 8 -43.92 -15.03 6.53
N LYS A 9 -44.68 -14.52 5.56
CA LYS A 9 -44.23 -13.46 4.65
C LYS A 9 -44.40 -12.09 5.32
N GLN A 10 -43.43 -11.19 5.10
CA GLN A 10 -43.75 -9.78 4.87
C GLN A 10 -42.93 -9.25 3.67
N GLN A 11 -43.66 -8.96 2.60
CA GLN A 11 -43.35 -7.93 1.60
C GLN A 11 -44.05 -6.64 2.11
N SER A 12 -43.70 -5.40 1.80
CA SER A 12 -42.54 -4.72 1.16
C SER A 12 -42.59 -3.25 1.65
N SER A 13 -41.85 -2.23 1.21
CA SER A 13 -40.89 -1.95 0.12
C SER A 13 -39.88 -0.89 0.65
N ASP A 14 -39.05 -0.11 -0.05
CA ASP A 14 -38.67 0.15 -1.47
C ASP A 14 -37.12 0.26 -1.51
N SER A 15 -36.35 0.21 -2.61
CA SER A 15 -36.45 0.68 -4.01
C SER A 15 -35.98 2.14 -4.25
N SER A 16 -34.72 2.26 -4.71
CA SER A 16 -34.18 3.41 -5.49
C SER A 16 -32.73 3.12 -5.90
N SER A 17 -32.53 2.46 -7.04
CA SER A 17 -31.21 2.21 -7.61
C SER A 17 -30.76 3.35 -8.54
N ALA A 18 -29.61 3.96 -8.25
CA ALA A 18 -28.98 4.96 -9.12
C ALA A 18 -27.66 4.41 -9.68
N GLN A 19 -27.63 4.11 -10.98
CA GLN A 19 -26.39 3.86 -11.71
C GLN A 19 -25.78 5.21 -12.13
N ALA A 20 -24.47 5.36 -11.96
CA ALA A 20 -23.71 6.47 -12.53
C ALA A 20 -22.74 5.93 -13.59
N SER A 21 -23.16 5.97 -14.85
CA SER A 21 -22.29 5.72 -16.01
C SER A 21 -21.48 6.98 -16.35
N SER A 22 -20.29 6.78 -16.91
CA SER A 22 -19.42 7.87 -17.35
C SER A 22 -19.55 8.13 -18.85
N SER A 23 -19.53 9.41 -19.23
CA SER A 23 -19.19 9.86 -20.58
C SER A 23 -18.49 11.21 -20.49
N ALA A 24 -17.62 11.49 -21.46
CA ALA A 24 -16.97 12.78 -21.62
C ALA A 24 -17.46 13.39 -22.95
N GLY A 25 -17.70 14.70 -22.96
CA GLY A 25 -18.11 15.44 -24.15
C GLY A 25 -17.49 16.83 -24.14
N SER A 26 -16.85 17.20 -25.25
CA SER A 26 -16.21 18.50 -25.45
C SER A 26 -16.95 19.28 -26.53
N SER A 27 -17.39 20.49 -26.21
CA SER A 27 -17.93 21.47 -27.15
C SER A 27 -17.46 22.87 -26.75
N SER A 28 -17.33 23.79 -27.71
CA SER A 28 -16.86 25.15 -27.50
C SER A 28 -17.95 26.20 -27.79
N ASP A 29 -17.63 27.44 -27.40
CA ASP A 29 -18.15 28.73 -27.92
C ASP A 29 -19.66 29.04 -27.80
N GLY A 30 -19.96 30.23 -27.27
CA GLY A 30 -21.34 30.70 -27.05
C GLY A 30 -21.40 32.09 -26.42
N CYS A 31 -20.83 33.10 -27.09
CA CYS A 31 -20.88 34.48 -26.61
C CYS A 31 -22.32 35.05 -26.70
N SER A 32 -22.79 35.70 -25.64
CA SER A 32 -23.92 36.63 -25.71
C SER A 32 -23.85 37.66 -24.58
N THR A 33 -24.08 38.93 -24.93
CA THR A 33 -23.93 40.09 -24.04
C THR A 33 -25.27 40.57 -23.49
N THR A 34 -25.34 40.81 -22.19
CA THR A 34 -26.37 41.69 -21.59
C THR A 34 -25.70 42.79 -20.76
N LYS A 35 -26.27 44.00 -20.81
CA LYS A 35 -25.68 45.20 -20.22
C LYS A 35 -26.05 45.33 -18.75
N GLY A 36 -25.06 45.78 -17.97
CA GLY A 36 -25.08 45.77 -16.52
C GLY A 36 -26.09 46.71 -15.85
N ASN A 37 -25.98 46.73 -14.53
CA ASN A 37 -26.43 47.84 -13.71
C ASN A 37 -25.36 48.15 -12.65
N LYS A 38 -25.18 49.42 -12.30
CA LYS A 38 -24.15 49.85 -11.33
C LYS A 38 -24.74 49.89 -9.92
N THR A 39 -24.18 49.08 -9.02
CA THR A 39 -24.23 49.34 -7.57
C THR A 39 -22.84 49.75 -7.11
N LYS A 40 -22.76 50.73 -6.21
CA LYS A 40 -21.49 51.34 -5.81
C LYS A 40 -20.76 50.45 -4.81
N ASP A 41 -19.51 50.16 -5.10
CA ASP A 41 -18.59 49.56 -4.14
C ASP A 41 -18.38 50.50 -2.95
N LYS A 42 -18.28 49.90 -1.77
CA LYS A 42 -17.72 50.50 -0.56
C LYS A 42 -16.70 49.52 0.01
N ASP A 43 -15.72 49.19 -0.83
CA ASP A 43 -14.51 48.52 -0.35
C ASP A 43 -13.90 49.39 0.75
N THR A 44 -14.01 48.89 1.97
CA THR A 44 -13.34 49.47 3.12
C THR A 44 -11.93 48.93 3.06
N GLU A 45 -10.98 49.78 2.70
CA GLU A 45 -9.59 49.44 2.43
C GLU A 45 -8.88 48.96 3.70
N LEU A 46 -9.13 47.70 4.06
CA LEU A 46 -8.33 46.91 4.99
C LEU A 46 -6.95 46.73 4.35
N GLY A 47 -6.06 47.67 4.66
CA GLY A 47 -4.75 47.80 4.01
C GLY A 47 -4.02 46.46 3.93
N MET A 48 -3.68 46.05 2.71
CA MET A 48 -2.92 44.83 2.48
C MET A 48 -1.59 44.90 3.22
N LEU A 49 -1.39 43.99 4.17
CA LEU A 49 -0.09 43.74 4.77
C LEU A 49 0.81 43.09 3.71
N THR A 50 1.52 43.92 2.94
CA THR A 50 2.48 43.48 1.92
C THR A 50 3.77 42.99 2.58
N GLY A 51 3.71 41.81 3.20
CA GLY A 51 4.84 41.08 3.75
C GLY A 51 4.47 39.62 3.98
N GLU A 52 5.22 38.68 3.40
CA GLU A 52 4.95 37.24 3.54
C GLU A 52 5.14 36.73 4.99
N ASP A 53 5.79 37.52 5.85
CA ASP A 53 6.10 37.18 7.24
C ASP A 53 4.90 37.22 8.22
N SER A 54 3.77 37.84 7.85
CA SER A 54 2.72 38.22 8.83
C SER A 54 1.61 37.18 9.09
N LEU A 55 1.74 35.94 8.62
CA LEU A 55 0.74 34.87 8.79
C LEU A 55 1.15 33.75 9.78
N SER A 56 2.29 33.89 10.46
CA SER A 56 2.81 32.90 11.41
C SER A 56 2.92 33.47 12.82
N ASP A 57 2.36 32.78 13.82
CA ASP A 57 2.55 33.10 15.25
C ASP A 57 3.96 32.71 15.75
N CYS A 58 4.69 31.91 14.97
CA CYS A 58 5.99 31.35 15.35
C CYS A 58 6.82 30.89 14.14
N GLN A 59 8.11 30.66 14.38
CA GLN A 59 9.00 30.04 13.39
C GLN A 59 8.85 28.52 13.41
N LEU A 60 9.16 27.85 12.29
CA LEU A 60 9.14 26.37 12.19
C LEU A 60 10.06 25.66 13.21
N SER A 61 11.08 26.37 13.71
CA SER A 61 11.96 25.96 14.81
C SER A 61 11.27 25.86 16.17
N ASP A 62 10.21 26.64 16.39
CA ASP A 62 9.55 26.81 17.69
C ASP A 62 8.48 25.75 17.94
N LEU A 63 8.15 24.97 16.90
CA LEU A 63 7.18 23.89 16.92
C LEU A 63 7.82 22.59 17.41
N LYS A 64 7.06 21.84 18.22
CA LYS A 64 7.51 20.56 18.79
C LYS A 64 7.80 19.55 17.68
N LYS A 65 9.06 19.11 17.61
CA LYS A 65 9.49 17.93 16.85
C LYS A 65 9.58 16.74 17.80
N PHE A 66 9.33 15.54 17.29
CA PHE A 66 9.46 14.28 17.99
C PHE A 66 10.90 14.18 18.55
N PRO A 67 11.07 14.08 19.88
CA PRO A 67 12.39 14.18 20.50
C PRO A 67 13.27 12.99 20.10
N GLN A 68 14.53 13.26 19.79
CA GLN A 68 15.50 12.24 19.36
C GLN A 68 15.87 11.24 20.47
N HIS A 69 15.44 11.48 21.71
CA HIS A 69 15.87 10.77 22.90
C HIS A 69 14.73 10.39 23.88
N ASP A 70 13.46 10.39 23.44
CA ASP A 70 12.39 9.86 24.28
C ASP A 70 12.60 8.35 24.51
N VAL A 71 12.60 7.95 25.79
CA VAL A 71 12.71 6.55 26.19
C VAL A 71 11.37 5.88 25.96
N LEU A 72 11.14 5.44 24.72
CA LEU A 72 9.97 4.64 24.34
C LEU A 72 9.86 3.41 25.26
N ALA A 73 8.63 3.12 25.71
CA ALA A 73 8.36 1.92 26.49
C ALA A 73 8.82 0.66 25.71
N PRO A 74 9.45 -0.33 26.36
CA PRO A 74 9.98 -1.51 25.67
C PRO A 74 8.91 -2.20 24.82
N LEU A 75 9.25 -2.48 23.56
CA LEU A 75 8.37 -3.14 22.59
C LEU A 75 7.84 -4.46 23.18
N LYS A 76 6.51 -4.63 23.23
CA LYS A 76 5.84 -5.76 23.88
C LYS A 76 4.67 -6.26 23.04
N PHE A 77 4.37 -7.55 23.15
CA PHE A 77 3.12 -8.11 22.64
C PHE A 77 1.94 -7.68 23.50
N ASN A 78 0.82 -7.33 22.87
CA ASN A 78 -0.48 -7.21 23.53
C ASN A 78 -1.60 -7.62 22.55
N LYS A 79 -2.88 -7.49 22.95
CA LYS A 79 -4.02 -7.97 22.14
C LYS A 79 -4.28 -7.14 20.87
N SER A 80 -3.90 -5.86 20.83
CA SER A 80 -4.02 -5.00 19.65
C SER A 80 -2.71 -4.83 18.86
N HIS A 81 -1.55 -5.14 19.46
CA HIS A 81 -0.23 -4.95 18.84
C HIS A 81 0.44 -6.28 18.44
N THR A 82 0.44 -6.56 17.13
CA THR A 82 1.13 -7.72 16.55
C THR A 82 2.55 -7.37 16.10
N VAL A 83 3.54 -7.76 16.89
CA VAL A 83 4.95 -7.72 16.46
C VAL A 83 5.30 -8.98 15.66
N LEU A 84 6.05 -8.85 14.56
CA LEU A 84 6.51 -9.95 13.70
C LEU A 84 8.01 -10.28 13.85
N ILE A 85 8.72 -9.58 14.72
CA ILE A 85 10.10 -9.89 15.13
C ILE A 85 10.11 -10.50 16.54
N ASN A 86 11.13 -11.30 16.86
CA ASN A 86 11.35 -11.83 18.19
C ASN A 86 11.71 -10.67 19.13
N VAL A 87 10.76 -10.32 20.01
CA VAL A 87 10.90 -9.19 20.95
C VAL A 87 12.09 -9.38 21.89
N HIS A 88 12.31 -10.58 22.42
CA HIS A 88 13.41 -10.83 23.36
C HIS A 88 14.78 -10.67 22.69
N ALA A 89 14.97 -11.23 21.50
CA ALA A 89 16.21 -11.06 20.73
C ALA A 89 16.48 -9.58 20.41
N PHE A 90 15.42 -8.80 20.14
CA PHE A 90 15.55 -7.36 19.90
C PHE A 90 15.88 -6.57 21.17
N THR A 91 15.18 -6.79 22.28
CA THR A 91 15.36 -6.02 23.53
C THR A 91 16.59 -6.44 24.34
N CYS A 92 17.03 -7.69 24.23
CA CYS A 92 18.08 -8.26 25.09
C CYS A 92 19.37 -8.63 24.33
N GLU A 93 19.31 -8.86 23.02
CA GLU A 93 20.50 -9.20 22.20
C GLU A 93 20.81 -8.17 21.10
N ALA A 94 19.98 -7.12 20.95
CA ALA A 94 20.01 -6.17 19.83
C ALA A 94 19.89 -6.81 18.43
N LYS A 95 19.26 -7.99 18.32
CA LYS A 95 19.11 -8.77 17.08
C LYS A 95 17.68 -8.71 16.55
N ILE A 96 17.53 -8.42 15.26
CA ILE A 96 16.25 -8.51 14.57
C ILE A 96 16.10 -9.91 13.97
N LEU A 97 15.54 -10.82 14.76
CA LEU A 97 15.17 -12.18 14.33
C LEU A 97 13.67 -12.25 14.02
N PRO A 98 13.22 -13.08 13.07
CA PRO A 98 11.80 -13.25 12.77
C PRO A 98 11.08 -13.94 13.94
N GLN A 99 9.87 -13.49 14.28
CA GLN A 99 9.03 -14.15 15.28
C GLN A 99 8.47 -15.44 14.68
N ASP A 100 8.78 -16.59 15.30
CA ASP A 100 8.14 -17.86 15.00
C ASP A 100 6.63 -17.82 15.31
N GLY A 101 5.86 -18.54 14.50
CA GLY A 101 4.40 -18.56 14.54
C GLY A 101 3.84 -19.68 13.66
N ARG A 102 2.54 -19.62 13.36
CA ARG A 102 1.84 -20.57 12.49
C ARG A 102 1.22 -19.85 11.29
N ASP A 103 1.07 -20.58 10.19
CA ASP A 103 0.27 -20.15 9.04
C ASP A 103 -1.21 -20.01 9.43
N LEU A 104 -1.92 -19.04 8.81
CA LEU A 104 -3.35 -18.78 9.05
C LEU A 104 -4.04 -18.36 7.75
N TRP A 105 -4.64 -19.34 7.08
CA TRP A 105 -5.47 -19.11 5.89
C TRP A 105 -6.92 -18.73 6.27
N HIS A 106 -7.07 -17.58 6.95
CA HIS A 106 -8.37 -17.08 7.45
C HIS A 106 -8.66 -15.65 6.97
N SER A 107 -9.93 -15.25 6.94
CA SER A 107 -10.39 -13.94 6.44
C SER A 107 -9.95 -12.75 7.30
N ASP A 108 -9.55 -12.97 8.56
CA ASP A 108 -8.93 -11.96 9.42
C ASP A 108 -7.43 -11.74 9.14
N PHE A 109 -6.80 -12.52 8.25
CA PHE A 109 -5.35 -12.54 8.04
C PHE A 109 -4.96 -12.37 6.56
N VAL A 110 -3.70 -12.00 6.32
CA VAL A 110 -3.11 -12.00 4.98
C VAL A 110 -2.89 -13.45 4.54
N LYS A 111 -3.61 -13.87 3.50
CA LYS A 111 -3.37 -15.15 2.82
C LYS A 111 -2.00 -15.14 2.13
N MET A 112 -1.01 -15.69 2.81
CA MET A 112 0.39 -15.70 2.38
C MET A 112 0.57 -16.55 1.10
N PRO A 113 1.39 -16.12 0.13
CA PRO A 113 1.62 -16.90 -1.09
C PRO A 113 2.36 -18.21 -0.81
N CYS A 114 3.09 -18.30 0.32
CA CYS A 114 3.79 -19.47 0.80
C CYS A 114 2.97 -20.38 1.75
N SER A 115 1.69 -20.09 1.98
CA SER A 115 0.80 -20.98 2.76
C SER A 115 0.62 -22.33 2.05
N PRO A 116 0.65 -23.47 2.78
CA PRO A 116 0.31 -24.79 2.22
C PRO A 116 -1.11 -24.88 1.65
N THR A 117 -2.04 -24.03 2.12
CA THR A 117 -3.42 -23.93 1.62
C THR A 117 -3.52 -23.11 0.33
N SER A 118 -2.46 -22.41 -0.06
CA SER A 118 -2.40 -21.70 -1.35
C SER A 118 -2.22 -22.71 -2.48
N THR A 119 -3.28 -22.96 -3.25
CA THR A 119 -3.27 -23.93 -4.36
C THR A 119 -3.38 -23.25 -5.74
N ALA A 120 -3.02 -24.00 -6.78
CA ALA A 120 -3.16 -23.60 -8.18
C ALA A 120 -3.55 -24.80 -9.04
N THR A 121 -4.41 -24.57 -10.03
CA THR A 121 -4.82 -25.59 -11.01
C THR A 121 -3.91 -25.54 -12.23
N THR A 122 -3.32 -26.66 -12.61
CA THR A 122 -2.52 -26.84 -13.82
C THR A 122 -3.21 -27.83 -14.77
N ARG A 123 -2.94 -27.73 -16.07
CA ARG A 123 -3.36 -28.75 -17.05
C ARG A 123 -2.35 -29.89 -17.03
N GLY A 124 -2.81 -31.10 -16.75
CA GLY A 124 -2.02 -32.33 -16.89
C GLY A 124 -2.23 -32.97 -18.26
N LEU A 125 -1.58 -34.14 -18.47
CA LEU A 125 -1.85 -35.00 -19.63
C LEU A 125 -3.26 -35.61 -19.58
N ILE A 126 -3.80 -35.81 -18.37
CA ILE A 126 -5.15 -36.32 -18.11
C ILE A 126 -5.82 -35.36 -17.11
N GLY A 127 -6.62 -34.42 -17.63
CA GLY A 127 -7.42 -33.50 -16.81
C GLY A 127 -6.64 -32.37 -16.10
N THR A 128 -7.18 -31.90 -14.98
CA THR A 128 -6.67 -30.75 -14.21
C THR A 128 -6.07 -31.19 -12.88
N ASN A 129 -4.79 -30.91 -12.67
CA ASN A 129 -4.09 -31.20 -11.42
C ASN A 129 -4.16 -29.99 -10.48
N VAL A 130 -4.37 -30.23 -9.19
CA VAL A 130 -4.24 -29.21 -8.14
C VAL A 130 -2.88 -29.38 -7.46
N VAL A 131 -2.07 -28.33 -7.44
CA VAL A 131 -0.73 -28.31 -6.84
C VAL A 131 -0.61 -27.16 -5.84
N LYS A 132 0.40 -27.17 -4.96
CA LYS A 132 0.64 -26.01 -4.09
C LYS A 132 1.15 -24.85 -4.94
N ARG A 133 0.52 -23.69 -4.83
CA ARG A 133 0.85 -22.47 -5.59
C ARG A 133 2.29 -22.04 -5.32
N TRP A 134 2.77 -22.19 -4.09
CA TRP A 134 4.15 -21.85 -3.73
C TRP A 134 5.19 -22.74 -4.42
N GLU A 135 4.91 -24.01 -4.70
CA GLU A 135 5.86 -24.90 -5.41
C GLU A 135 6.08 -24.42 -6.86
N LEU A 136 5.04 -23.86 -7.50
CA LEU A 136 5.16 -23.21 -8.80
C LEU A 136 5.93 -21.88 -8.71
N ILE A 137 5.63 -21.04 -7.71
CA ILE A 137 6.31 -19.75 -7.50
C ILE A 137 7.80 -19.98 -7.21
N ASP A 138 8.13 -20.81 -6.22
CA ASP A 138 9.48 -21.16 -5.80
C ASP A 138 10.34 -21.67 -6.97
N LYS A 139 9.80 -22.59 -7.78
CA LYS A 139 10.48 -23.09 -9.00
C LYS A 139 10.79 -21.97 -9.99
N GLN A 140 9.83 -21.09 -10.28
CA GLN A 140 10.02 -19.98 -11.22
C GLN A 140 11.03 -18.96 -10.66
N LEU A 141 10.88 -18.56 -9.39
CA LEU A 141 11.74 -17.56 -8.77
C LEU A 141 13.18 -18.07 -8.55
N LYS A 142 13.40 -19.35 -8.25
CA LYS A 142 14.74 -19.95 -8.22
C LYS A 142 15.41 -19.94 -9.60
N SER A 143 14.65 -20.14 -10.68
CA SER A 143 15.11 -20.05 -12.08
C SER A 143 15.41 -18.62 -12.55
N LEU A 144 14.92 -17.60 -11.83
CA LEU A 144 15.32 -16.19 -12.03
C LEU A 144 16.51 -15.82 -11.14
N ALA A 145 16.50 -16.22 -9.87
CA ALA A 145 17.52 -15.88 -8.87
C ALA A 145 18.89 -16.51 -9.12
N SER A 146 18.96 -17.62 -9.89
CA SER A 146 20.22 -18.26 -10.28
C SER A 146 20.93 -17.60 -11.47
N LEU A 147 20.32 -16.59 -12.09
CA LEU A 147 20.86 -15.90 -13.26
C LEU A 147 21.54 -14.59 -12.86
N LYS A 148 22.62 -14.22 -13.57
CA LYS A 148 23.27 -12.91 -13.40
C LYS A 148 22.41 -11.75 -13.90
N SER A 149 21.57 -12.01 -14.90
CA SER A 149 20.71 -11.01 -15.56
C SER A 149 19.48 -11.70 -16.18
N VAL A 150 18.34 -11.00 -16.19
CA VAL A 150 17.03 -11.48 -16.68
C VAL A 150 16.39 -10.39 -17.56
N LYS A 151 15.98 -10.76 -18.78
CA LYS A 151 15.18 -9.89 -19.64
C LYS A 151 13.73 -9.83 -19.17
N VAL A 152 13.06 -8.70 -19.43
CA VAL A 152 11.65 -8.49 -19.03
C VAL A 152 10.72 -9.58 -19.54
N ASP A 153 10.92 -10.06 -20.78
CA ASP A 153 10.09 -11.11 -21.39
C ASP A 153 10.11 -12.43 -20.57
N ARG A 154 11.26 -12.80 -19.99
CA ARG A 154 11.40 -13.99 -19.11
C ARG A 154 10.83 -13.75 -17.71
N LEU A 155 10.88 -12.51 -17.22
CA LEU A 155 10.22 -12.11 -15.97
C LEU A 155 8.70 -12.16 -16.11
N GLU A 156 8.15 -11.66 -17.23
CA GLU A 156 6.73 -11.77 -17.59
C GLU A 156 6.30 -13.25 -17.67
N GLU A 157 7.05 -14.08 -18.40
CA GLU A 157 6.76 -15.52 -18.51
C GLU A 157 6.70 -16.18 -17.12
N ALA A 158 7.69 -15.94 -16.26
CA ALA A 158 7.73 -16.46 -14.90
C ALA A 158 6.53 -16.02 -14.06
N ILE A 159 6.14 -14.74 -14.11
CA ILE A 159 4.99 -14.19 -13.38
C ILE A 159 3.66 -14.77 -13.90
N LEU A 160 3.53 -14.95 -15.22
CA LEU A 160 2.34 -15.51 -15.85
C LEU A 160 2.22 -17.03 -15.66
N ASN A 161 3.32 -17.76 -15.47
CA ASN A 161 3.32 -19.21 -15.23
C ASN A 161 2.58 -19.60 -13.94
N TYR A 162 2.62 -18.78 -12.88
CA TYR A 162 1.74 -18.93 -11.70
C TYR A 162 0.52 -18.00 -11.70
N ASN A 163 0.32 -17.18 -12.73
CA ASN A 163 -0.89 -16.37 -12.94
C ASN A 163 -1.58 -16.65 -14.30
N PRO A 164 -1.82 -17.93 -14.70
CA PRO A 164 -2.22 -18.27 -16.07
C PRO A 164 -3.56 -17.67 -16.50
N ALA A 165 -4.48 -17.40 -15.56
CA ALA A 165 -5.75 -16.74 -15.82
C ALA A 165 -5.62 -15.29 -16.33
N TYR A 166 -4.41 -14.70 -16.27
CA TYR A 166 -4.09 -13.33 -16.68
C TYR A 166 -3.14 -13.26 -17.89
N LYS A 167 -2.73 -14.40 -18.47
CA LYS A 167 -1.98 -14.42 -19.74
C LYS A 167 -2.81 -13.76 -20.84
N GLY A 168 -2.23 -12.79 -21.54
CA GLY A 168 -2.94 -11.96 -22.53
C GLY A 168 -3.90 -10.91 -21.93
N LYS A 169 -3.87 -10.67 -20.59
CA LYS A 169 -4.68 -9.64 -19.91
C LYS A 169 -3.85 -8.66 -19.09
N TRP A 170 -2.70 -9.08 -18.61
CA TRP A 170 -1.67 -8.17 -18.09
C TRP A 170 -0.72 -7.80 -19.22
N SER A 171 -0.24 -6.56 -19.23
CA SER A 171 0.81 -6.09 -20.14
C SER A 171 1.98 -5.59 -19.31
N PHE A 172 3.20 -5.75 -19.84
CA PHE A 172 4.44 -5.35 -19.19
C PHE A 172 5.13 -4.17 -19.90
N ASP A 173 4.40 -3.49 -20.81
CA ASP A 173 4.92 -2.46 -21.71
C ASP A 173 5.62 -1.29 -21.01
N ALA A 174 5.19 -0.89 -19.81
CA ALA A 174 5.86 0.18 -19.06
C ALA A 174 7.23 -0.28 -18.52
N LEU A 175 7.36 -1.56 -18.15
CA LEU A 175 8.62 -2.15 -17.70
C LEU A 175 9.55 -2.42 -18.89
N SER A 176 9.04 -3.06 -19.95
CA SER A 176 9.76 -3.28 -21.21
C SER A 176 10.20 -1.96 -21.87
N SER A 177 9.37 -0.92 -21.83
CA SER A 177 9.74 0.41 -22.32
C SER A 177 10.74 1.12 -21.41
N LEU A 178 10.72 0.92 -20.08
CA LEU A 178 11.70 1.51 -19.18
C LEU A 178 13.08 0.90 -19.39
N VAL A 179 13.18 -0.44 -19.44
CA VAL A 179 14.45 -1.15 -19.69
C VAL A 179 15.03 -0.81 -21.07
N LYS A 180 14.19 -0.59 -22.09
CA LYS A 180 14.64 -0.16 -23.44
C LYS A 180 15.04 1.32 -23.54
N GLN A 181 14.70 2.17 -22.58
CA GLN A 181 14.90 3.64 -22.65
C GLN A 181 15.92 4.20 -21.67
N VAL A 182 16.46 3.41 -20.73
CA VAL A 182 17.57 3.84 -19.86
C VAL A 182 18.91 3.48 -20.53
N PRO A 183 19.87 4.43 -20.64
CA PRO A 183 21.20 4.18 -21.20
C PRO A 183 21.90 3.00 -20.52
N ARG A 184 22.66 2.19 -21.28
CA ARG A 184 23.28 0.96 -20.77
C ARG A 184 24.18 1.16 -19.55
N THR A 185 24.81 2.33 -19.44
CA THR A 185 25.62 2.79 -18.29
C THR A 185 24.84 2.77 -16.96
N ASP A 186 23.54 3.08 -17.02
CA ASP A 186 22.68 3.31 -15.86
C ASP A 186 21.64 2.19 -15.68
N ASN A 187 21.64 1.19 -16.56
CA ASN A 187 20.58 0.20 -16.71
C ASN A 187 20.82 -1.07 -15.88
N TYR A 188 20.77 -0.92 -14.56
CA TYR A 188 20.92 -2.02 -13.59
C TYR A 188 19.69 -2.96 -13.51
N PHE A 189 18.67 -2.77 -14.35
CA PHE A 189 17.37 -3.42 -14.15
C PHE A 189 17.38 -4.92 -14.42
N GLU A 190 18.04 -5.38 -15.49
CA GLU A 190 18.08 -6.81 -15.83
C GLU A 190 18.88 -7.63 -14.79
N GLU A 191 19.92 -7.03 -14.18
CA GLU A 191 20.68 -7.61 -13.05
C GLU A 191 19.93 -7.52 -11.70
N LEU A 192 18.94 -6.63 -11.60
CA LEU A 192 18.16 -6.45 -10.37
C LEU A 192 17.00 -7.45 -10.25
N PHE A 193 16.38 -7.89 -11.34
CA PHE A 193 15.27 -8.86 -11.26
C PHE A 193 15.66 -10.21 -10.58
N PRO A 194 16.86 -10.81 -10.82
CA PRO A 194 17.34 -11.95 -10.04
C PRO A 194 17.40 -11.67 -8.54
N LYS A 195 17.85 -10.48 -8.13
CA LYS A 195 17.95 -10.08 -6.72
C LYS A 195 16.57 -9.87 -6.09
N ILE A 196 15.61 -9.32 -6.83
CA ILE A 196 14.20 -9.23 -6.40
C ILE A 196 13.60 -10.64 -6.23
N ALA A 197 13.88 -11.57 -7.14
CA ALA A 197 13.44 -12.96 -7.00
C ALA A 197 14.07 -13.66 -5.78
N ALA A 198 15.37 -13.46 -5.54
CA ALA A 198 16.07 -13.95 -4.35
C ALA A 198 15.49 -13.36 -3.05
N LEU A 199 15.15 -12.07 -3.03
CA LEU A 199 14.50 -11.39 -1.91
C LEU A 199 13.07 -11.90 -1.68
N ALA A 200 12.32 -12.23 -2.73
CA ALA A 200 10.99 -12.81 -2.59
C ALA A 200 10.99 -14.25 -2.06
N LEU A 201 11.99 -15.06 -2.42
CA LEU A 201 12.20 -16.42 -1.90
C LEU A 201 12.50 -16.46 -0.38
N LYS A 202 13.03 -15.37 0.18
CA LYS A 202 13.27 -15.23 1.63
C LYS A 202 11.97 -15.15 2.45
N LEU A 203 10.81 -14.90 1.83
CA LEU A 203 9.53 -14.65 2.52
C LEU A 203 9.18 -15.68 3.62
N PRO A 204 9.08 -17.00 3.37
CA PRO A 204 8.73 -17.98 4.41
C PRO A 204 9.76 -18.10 5.56
N HIS A 205 11.00 -17.63 5.37
CA HIS A 205 12.03 -17.67 6.42
C HIS A 205 11.95 -16.44 7.33
N HIS A 206 11.53 -15.28 6.81
CA HIS A 206 11.46 -14.02 7.56
C HIS A 206 10.05 -13.64 8.03
N VAL A 207 8.99 -14.07 7.34
CA VAL A 207 7.58 -13.79 7.70
C VAL A 207 6.89 -15.09 8.13
N LYS A 208 7.38 -15.65 9.25
CA LYS A 208 6.92 -16.93 9.82
C LYS A 208 5.58 -16.82 10.57
N LYS A 209 5.27 -15.64 11.10
CA LYS A 209 4.05 -15.35 11.87
C LYS A 209 3.03 -14.65 10.98
N ALA A 210 1.79 -15.16 11.00
CA ALA A 210 0.69 -14.60 10.21
C ALA A 210 0.44 -13.11 10.50
N ILE A 211 0.16 -12.34 9.45
CA ILE A 211 -0.13 -10.91 9.49
C ILE A 211 -1.65 -10.71 9.61
N PRO A 212 -2.18 -10.12 10.67
CA PRO A 212 -3.61 -9.79 10.76
C PRO A 212 -3.97 -8.65 9.81
N LEU A 213 -5.24 -8.57 9.41
CA LEU A 213 -5.76 -7.45 8.63
C LEU A 213 -6.21 -6.31 9.56
N LEU A 214 -5.79 -5.08 9.24
CA LEU A 214 -6.23 -3.86 9.94
C LEU A 214 -7.66 -3.46 9.52
N GLN A 215 -8.64 -4.19 10.02
CA GLN A 215 -10.06 -4.08 9.67
C GLN A 215 -10.75 -2.81 10.21
N ARG A 216 -11.84 -2.39 9.55
CA ARG A 216 -12.70 -1.28 10.00
C ARG A 216 -13.24 -1.55 11.41
N GLY A 217 -13.23 -0.51 12.27
CA GLY A 217 -13.80 -0.57 13.62
C GLY A 217 -12.96 -1.33 14.66
N ARG A 218 -11.73 -1.75 14.31
CA ARG A 218 -10.77 -2.35 15.25
C ARG A 218 -9.55 -1.43 15.37
N HIS A 219 -9.15 -1.10 16.60
CA HIS A 219 -7.84 -0.51 16.90
C HIS A 219 -6.79 -1.63 16.91
N ALA A 220 -5.76 -1.51 16.07
CA ALA A 220 -4.68 -2.50 16.00
C ALA A 220 -3.41 -1.92 15.37
N ALA A 221 -2.26 -2.43 15.79
CA ALA A 221 -0.94 -2.08 15.27
C ALA A 221 -0.15 -3.33 14.86
N ILE A 222 0.71 -3.21 13.85
CA ILE A 222 1.59 -4.28 13.37
C ILE A 222 3.01 -3.74 13.22
N THR A 223 3.99 -4.34 13.89
CA THR A 223 5.41 -3.98 13.75
C THR A 223 6.17 -5.06 12.98
N LEU A 224 6.84 -4.65 11.91
CA LEU A 224 7.66 -5.49 11.03
C LEU A 224 9.09 -4.92 10.96
N SER A 225 10.06 -5.74 10.56
CA SER A 225 11.37 -5.21 10.13
C SER A 225 11.35 -4.74 8.67
N GLN A 226 12.27 -3.84 8.32
CA GLN A 226 12.49 -3.40 6.94
C GLN A 226 12.75 -4.59 6.00
N LEU A 227 13.48 -5.62 6.44
CA LEU A 227 13.71 -6.85 5.67
C LEU A 227 12.42 -7.66 5.45
N GLN A 228 11.53 -7.76 6.43
CA GLN A 228 10.21 -8.39 6.25
C GLN A 228 9.37 -7.64 5.20
N ILE A 229 9.37 -6.31 5.27
CA ILE A 229 8.68 -5.44 4.31
C ILE A 229 9.29 -5.60 2.91
N ALA A 230 10.61 -5.66 2.78
CA ALA A 230 11.31 -5.89 1.52
C ALA A 230 10.93 -7.24 0.89
N CYS A 231 10.86 -8.32 1.68
CA CYS A 231 10.37 -9.64 1.22
C CYS A 231 8.90 -9.61 0.75
N LEU A 232 8.03 -8.88 1.47
CA LEU A 232 6.62 -8.71 1.12
C LEU A 232 6.45 -7.88 -0.17
N LEU A 233 7.20 -6.78 -0.31
CA LEU A 233 7.17 -5.92 -1.51
C LEU A 233 7.76 -6.63 -2.73
N ALA A 234 8.81 -7.45 -2.59
CA ALA A 234 9.33 -8.27 -3.68
C ALA A 234 8.27 -9.28 -4.18
N ASN A 235 7.48 -9.86 -3.26
CA ASN A 235 6.34 -10.72 -3.60
C ASN A 235 5.18 -9.95 -4.26
N ALA A 236 4.94 -8.69 -3.85
CA ALA A 236 3.97 -7.80 -4.48
C ALA A 236 4.37 -7.40 -5.92
N PHE A 237 5.66 -7.09 -6.13
CA PHE A 237 6.24 -6.84 -7.44
C PHE A 237 6.10 -8.06 -8.36
N LEU A 238 6.40 -9.25 -7.85
CA LEU A 238 6.28 -10.51 -8.59
C LEU A 238 4.84 -11.05 -8.64
N CYS A 239 3.84 -10.29 -8.18
CA CYS A 239 2.41 -10.62 -8.25
C CYS A 239 2.05 -12.00 -7.67
N THR A 240 2.68 -12.40 -6.56
CA THR A 240 2.53 -13.75 -5.99
C THR A 240 1.26 -13.89 -5.15
N PHE A 241 0.81 -12.82 -4.47
CA PHE A 241 -0.27 -12.85 -3.48
C PHE A 241 -1.59 -13.40 -4.08
N PRO A 242 -2.15 -14.49 -3.53
CA PRO A 242 -3.39 -15.10 -4.02
C PRO A 242 -4.61 -14.24 -3.65
N HIS A 243 -5.73 -14.40 -4.37
CA HIS A 243 -6.99 -13.64 -4.18
C HIS A 243 -6.94 -12.12 -4.38
N ARG A 244 -5.76 -11.49 -4.59
CA ARG A 244 -5.59 -10.01 -4.67
C ARG A 244 -5.64 -9.40 -6.09
N ASN A 245 -6.00 -10.19 -7.10
CA ASN A 245 -5.94 -9.80 -8.53
C ASN A 245 -7.29 -9.43 -9.16
N THR A 246 -8.37 -9.38 -8.37
CA THR A 246 -9.72 -9.00 -8.79
C THR A 246 -10.30 -7.93 -7.86
N GLN A 247 -11.15 -7.05 -8.39
CA GLN A 247 -11.86 -6.00 -7.66
C GLN A 247 -13.39 -6.09 -7.85
N ARG A 248 -13.90 -7.27 -8.22
CA ARG A 248 -15.36 -7.51 -8.24
C ARG A 248 -15.93 -7.45 -6.81
N PRO A 249 -17.19 -7.00 -6.60
CA PRO A 249 -17.80 -6.92 -5.28
C PRO A 249 -17.80 -8.26 -4.50
N GLU A 250 -17.93 -9.38 -5.21
CA GLU A 250 -17.92 -10.73 -4.61
C GLU A 250 -16.52 -11.20 -4.17
N ALA A 251 -15.47 -10.42 -4.41
CA ALA A 251 -14.11 -10.80 -4.03
C ALA A 251 -13.86 -10.59 -2.52
N GLU A 252 -13.22 -11.57 -1.88
CA GLU A 252 -12.82 -11.55 -0.47
C GLU A 252 -12.09 -10.26 -0.03
N TYR A 253 -11.28 -9.69 -0.92
CA TYR A 253 -10.48 -8.50 -0.66
C TYR A 253 -10.95 -7.26 -1.43
N HIS A 254 -12.22 -7.18 -1.88
CA HIS A 254 -12.75 -6.02 -2.63
C HIS A 254 -12.64 -4.69 -1.86
N ASN A 255 -12.67 -4.76 -0.52
CA ASN A 255 -12.57 -3.63 0.40
C ASN A 255 -11.13 -3.35 0.89
N TYR A 256 -10.11 -3.90 0.23
CA TYR A 256 -8.69 -3.59 0.45
C TYR A 256 -8.04 -3.05 -0.83
N PRO A 257 -7.03 -2.17 -0.73
CA PRO A 257 -6.26 -1.72 -1.88
C PRO A 257 -5.56 -2.89 -2.60
N SER A 258 -5.24 -2.72 -3.88
CA SER A 258 -4.50 -3.72 -4.65
C SER A 258 -3.03 -3.77 -4.23
N ILE A 259 -2.52 -4.95 -3.86
CA ILE A 259 -1.12 -5.13 -3.45
C ILE A 259 -0.20 -5.57 -4.61
N ASN A 260 -0.67 -6.42 -5.53
CA ASN A 260 0.16 -6.92 -6.63
C ASN A 260 0.40 -5.83 -7.70
N PHE A 261 1.62 -5.75 -8.22
CA PHE A 261 2.04 -4.65 -9.10
C PHE A 261 1.64 -4.83 -10.57
N ASN A 262 0.77 -5.78 -10.91
CA ASN A 262 0.35 -6.04 -12.30
C ASN A 262 -0.25 -4.80 -13.01
N LYS A 263 -0.91 -3.90 -12.26
CA LYS A 263 -1.41 -2.62 -12.79
C LYS A 263 -0.30 -1.62 -13.14
N LEU A 264 0.86 -1.70 -12.47
CA LEU A 264 2.02 -0.81 -12.67
C LEU A 264 2.78 -1.14 -13.96
N PHE A 265 2.79 -2.39 -14.40
CA PHE A 265 3.57 -2.83 -15.56
C PHE A 265 2.96 -2.46 -16.91
N GLY A 266 1.63 -2.29 -17.02
CA GLY A 266 0.98 -1.93 -18.29
C GLY A 266 1.17 -0.46 -18.67
N TYR A 267 1.27 -0.13 -19.96
CA TYR A 267 1.76 1.15 -20.48
C TYR A 267 1.19 2.44 -19.83
N SER A 268 2.07 3.41 -19.52
CA SER A 268 1.77 4.83 -19.31
C SER A 268 3.07 5.63 -19.12
N LYS A 269 3.15 6.90 -19.54
CA LYS A 269 4.28 7.79 -19.24
C LYS A 269 4.54 7.87 -17.72
N ARG A 270 3.51 8.15 -16.91
CA ARG A 270 3.63 8.29 -15.44
C ARG A 270 4.08 7.00 -14.73
N LYS A 271 3.78 5.82 -15.29
CA LYS A 271 4.18 4.53 -14.69
C LYS A 271 5.66 4.22 -14.84
N LYS A 272 6.34 4.76 -15.86
CA LYS A 272 7.80 4.62 -16.01
C LYS A 272 8.53 5.26 -14.83
N GLU A 273 8.09 6.45 -14.40
CA GLU A 273 8.70 7.15 -13.27
C GLU A 273 8.38 6.47 -11.94
N LYS A 274 7.14 5.98 -11.75
CA LYS A 274 6.80 5.12 -10.61
C LYS A 274 7.66 3.84 -10.58
N LEU A 275 7.92 3.23 -11.73
CA LEU A 275 8.82 2.08 -11.85
C LEU A 275 10.28 2.46 -11.55
N ARG A 276 10.80 3.61 -12.00
CA ARG A 276 12.15 4.07 -11.62
C ARG A 276 12.31 4.19 -10.11
N ALA A 277 11.36 4.80 -9.41
CA ALA A 277 11.39 4.92 -7.95
C ALA A 277 11.35 3.54 -7.25
N ILE A 278 10.47 2.64 -7.70
CA ILE A 278 10.34 1.28 -7.14
C ILE A 278 11.57 0.41 -7.43
N MET A 279 12.15 0.50 -8.63
CA MET A 279 13.39 -0.20 -8.98
C MET A 279 14.60 0.39 -8.24
N HIS A 280 14.62 1.69 -7.93
CA HIS A 280 15.63 2.27 -7.06
C HIS A 280 15.51 1.76 -5.62
N TYR A 281 14.29 1.68 -5.06
CA TYR A 281 14.06 1.03 -3.76
C TYR A 281 14.60 -0.41 -3.74
N PHE A 282 14.27 -1.22 -4.76
CA PHE A 282 14.78 -2.59 -4.85
C PHE A 282 16.30 -2.67 -5.05
N ARG A 283 16.92 -1.72 -5.78
CA ARG A 283 18.38 -1.62 -5.89
C ARG A 283 18.99 -1.44 -4.50
N VAL A 284 18.49 -0.50 -3.71
CA VAL A 284 18.96 -0.26 -2.33
C VAL A 284 18.73 -1.50 -1.47
N VAL A 285 17.50 -2.01 -1.33
CA VAL A 285 17.23 -3.14 -0.41
C VAL A 285 17.76 -4.51 -0.88
N THR A 286 18.53 -4.56 -1.97
CA THR A 286 19.26 -5.76 -2.43
C THR A 286 20.77 -5.55 -2.64
N GLN A 287 21.30 -4.41 -2.19
CA GLN A 287 22.75 -4.23 -1.97
C GLN A 287 23.19 -4.98 -0.70
N GLU A 288 24.45 -5.44 -0.68
CA GLU A 288 25.00 -6.26 0.42
C GLU A 288 25.32 -5.39 1.65
N GLU A 289 25.65 -4.13 1.41
CA GLU A 289 25.96 -3.09 2.39
C GLU A 289 24.70 -2.56 3.11
N SER A 290 23.49 -2.86 2.59
CA SER A 290 22.24 -2.30 3.08
C SER A 290 21.74 -2.97 4.37
N LYS A 291 22.05 -2.32 5.48
CA LYS A 291 21.59 -2.68 6.84
C LYS A 291 20.09 -2.42 7.02
N LEU A 292 19.24 -3.37 6.61
CA LEU A 292 17.78 -3.35 6.77
C LEU A 292 17.33 -3.59 8.24
N ASN A 293 17.96 -2.88 9.16
CA ASN A 293 17.91 -3.09 10.60
C ASN A 293 16.89 -2.16 11.30
N GLY A 294 16.07 -1.42 10.55
CA GLY A 294 14.96 -0.66 11.10
C GLY A 294 13.70 -1.51 11.33
N LEU A 295 12.87 -1.08 12.27
CA LEU A 295 11.49 -1.54 12.43
C LEU A 295 10.52 -0.47 11.92
N VAL A 296 9.35 -0.89 11.45
CA VAL A 296 8.25 -0.01 11.02
C VAL A 296 6.96 -0.52 11.65
N THR A 297 6.17 0.39 12.22
CA THR A 297 4.86 0.08 12.82
C THR A 297 3.76 0.69 11.96
N PHE A 298 2.80 -0.14 11.54
CA PHE A 298 1.58 0.29 10.88
C PHE A 298 0.44 0.20 11.89
N GLU A 299 -0.20 1.33 12.21
CA GLU A 299 -1.30 1.39 13.16
C GLU A 299 -2.59 1.87 12.50
N ARG A 300 -3.69 1.18 12.79
CA ARG A 300 -5.04 1.64 12.50
C ARG A 300 -5.66 2.16 13.79
N PHE A 301 -5.59 3.47 13.98
CA PHE A 301 -6.31 4.15 15.04
C PHE A 301 -7.81 4.28 14.70
N CYS A 302 -8.68 4.27 15.71
CA CYS A 302 -10.13 4.32 15.53
C CYS A 302 -10.82 4.93 16.76
N ILE A 303 -11.09 6.24 16.71
CA ILE A 303 -11.72 7.01 17.79
C ILE A 303 -13.14 6.51 18.05
N GLY A 304 -13.42 6.13 19.29
CA GLY A 304 -14.75 5.72 19.77
C GLY A 304 -15.75 6.87 19.79
N ASN A 305 -17.07 6.57 19.80
CA ASN A 305 -18.09 7.63 19.82
C ASN A 305 -18.04 8.50 21.10
N SER A 306 -17.62 7.92 22.22
CA SER A 306 -17.41 8.60 23.52
C SER A 306 -16.10 9.40 23.60
N GLU A 307 -15.18 9.21 22.66
CA GLU A 307 -13.86 9.86 22.62
C GLU A 307 -13.84 11.07 21.67
N LYS A 308 -14.93 11.31 20.95
CA LYS A 308 -15.05 12.46 20.03
C LYS A 308 -15.29 13.74 20.82
N PRO A 309 -14.55 14.82 20.56
CA PRO A 309 -14.79 16.09 21.23
C PRO A 309 -16.16 16.65 20.84
N ASN A 310 -16.88 17.24 21.81
CA ASN A 310 -18.06 18.04 21.53
C ASN A 310 -17.62 19.43 21.05
N TRP A 311 -17.48 19.60 19.73
CA TRP A 311 -17.07 20.87 19.13
C TRP A 311 -17.92 22.08 19.54
N GLY A 312 -19.21 21.87 19.86
CA GLY A 312 -20.11 22.93 20.33
C GLY A 312 -19.90 23.38 21.78
N SER A 313 -19.07 22.67 22.55
CA SER A 313 -18.69 23.03 23.93
C SER A 313 -17.19 22.86 24.17
N CYS A 314 -16.37 23.14 23.15
CA CYS A 314 -14.93 23.01 23.21
C CYS A 314 -14.29 24.35 23.62
N GLU A 315 -13.72 24.40 24.83
CA GLU A 315 -13.06 25.61 25.38
C GLU A 315 -11.53 25.61 25.14
N GLU A 316 -11.02 24.61 24.40
CA GLU A 316 -9.59 24.48 24.09
C GLU A 316 -9.08 25.65 23.25
N LYS A 317 -7.91 26.17 23.63
CA LYS A 317 -7.31 27.33 22.96
C LYS A 317 -6.60 26.91 21.68
N LEU A 318 -6.69 27.78 20.67
CA LEU A 318 -5.89 27.66 19.45
C LEU A 318 -4.40 27.56 19.80
N GLN A 319 -3.70 26.66 19.10
CA GLN A 319 -2.28 26.42 19.27
C GLN A 319 -1.48 27.27 18.28
N LYS A 320 -0.18 27.48 18.56
CA LYS A 320 0.74 28.21 17.67
C LYS A 320 0.65 27.71 16.23
N LEU A 321 0.49 28.63 15.27
CA LEU A 321 0.53 28.34 13.85
C LEU A 321 1.85 28.79 13.20
N HIS A 322 2.31 28.02 12.22
CA HIS A 322 3.32 28.42 11.25
C HIS A 322 2.79 28.14 9.84
N VAL A 323 2.86 29.12 8.95
CA VAL A 323 2.38 29.05 7.56
C VAL A 323 3.50 29.53 6.64
N THR A 324 3.74 28.79 5.56
CA THR A 324 4.74 29.11 4.53
C THR A 324 4.21 28.78 3.15
N SER A 325 4.52 29.62 2.16
CA SER A 325 4.28 29.34 0.73
C SER A 325 5.34 28.41 0.11
N GLN A 326 6.44 28.16 0.84
CA GLN A 326 7.63 27.44 0.41
C GLN A 326 7.89 26.18 1.25
N GLY A 327 8.56 25.19 0.65
CA GLY A 327 9.00 23.95 1.32
C GLY A 327 8.09 22.75 1.05
N SER A 328 8.36 21.63 1.73
CA SER A 328 7.55 20.41 1.64
C SER A 328 7.50 19.60 2.94
N ILE A 329 6.44 18.82 3.12
CA ILE A 329 6.14 18.08 4.36
C ILE A 329 7.26 17.11 4.71
N GLU A 330 7.77 16.36 3.73
CA GLU A 330 8.79 15.33 3.91
C GLU A 330 10.20 15.88 4.17
N LYS A 331 10.49 17.10 3.69
CA LYS A 331 11.80 17.75 3.78
C LYS A 331 11.92 18.66 5.00
N ASP A 332 10.96 19.55 5.19
CA ASP A 332 11.05 20.64 6.18
C ASP A 332 10.33 20.26 7.48
N GLY A 333 9.27 19.43 7.38
CA GLY A 333 8.57 18.78 8.49
C GLY A 333 9.31 17.56 9.08
N ILE A 334 10.63 17.44 8.94
CA ILE A 334 11.40 16.33 9.54
C ILE A 334 11.25 16.36 11.06
N GLY A 335 10.86 15.21 11.62
CA GLY A 335 10.54 15.03 13.04
C GLY A 335 9.14 15.49 13.44
N MET A 336 8.30 16.00 12.54
CA MET A 336 6.90 16.33 12.84
C MET A 336 5.95 15.17 12.51
N LEU A 337 4.69 15.26 12.94
CA LEU A 337 3.62 14.39 12.44
C LEU A 337 3.29 14.77 11.00
N GLN A 338 3.92 14.08 10.04
CA GLN A 338 3.73 14.32 8.61
C GLN A 338 2.39 13.77 8.13
N VAL A 339 1.60 14.60 7.45
CA VAL A 339 0.26 14.26 6.95
C VAL A 339 0.34 13.73 5.52
N ASP A 340 -0.23 12.55 5.27
CA ASP A 340 -0.54 12.07 3.93
C ASP A 340 -1.94 12.54 3.52
N PHE A 341 -2.09 13.06 2.30
CA PHE A 341 -3.39 13.44 1.72
C PHE A 341 -4.09 12.19 1.15
N ALA A 342 -4.36 11.25 2.05
CA ALA A 342 -4.72 9.88 1.75
C ALA A 342 -6.09 9.70 1.07
N ASN A 343 -6.17 8.73 0.16
CA ASN A 343 -7.44 8.15 -0.27
C ASN A 343 -7.99 7.20 0.82
N SER A 344 -9.31 6.99 0.86
CA SER A 344 -9.94 6.03 1.78
C SER A 344 -9.45 4.58 1.58
N PHE A 345 -8.98 4.25 0.37
CA PHE A 345 -8.08 3.14 0.10
C PHE A 345 -6.63 3.67 0.12
N ILE A 346 -5.94 3.49 1.25
CA ILE A 346 -4.58 4.02 1.46
C ILE A 346 -3.62 3.62 0.31
N GLY A 347 -2.93 4.61 -0.26
CA GLY A 347 -2.07 4.47 -1.46
C GLY A 347 -2.72 4.87 -2.80
N GLY A 348 -4.06 4.98 -2.87
CA GLY A 348 -4.82 5.46 -4.04
C GLY A 348 -5.25 4.42 -5.07
#